data_AF-A0A3M3AB33-F1
#
_entry.id   AF-A0A3M3AB33-F1
#
_cell.length_a   1.000
_cell.length_b   1.000
_cell.length_c   1.000
_cell.angle_alpha   90.00
_cell.angle_beta   90.00
_cell.angle_gamma   90.00
#
_symmetry.space_group_name_H-M   'P 1'
#
loop_
_entity.id
_entity.type
_entity.pdbx_description
1 polymer ?
#
loop_
_entity_poly.entity_id
_entity_poly.type
_entity_poly.pdbx_seq_one_letter_code
_entity_poly.pdbx_strand_id
1 'polypeptide(L)'
;MFHMDYHDPYFFGYVLGFIHLLGTGAAIHALLTVRTSQGAIAWAMPLLFIPYFTLLPYLVFGRSSFDAYIKARRQANQEMRIAIGSLNWRPWIEEAVAARRSDAYAALRAMPKLGNMPALANNKVRLLINGEETFGAIFKAIREAKKTILIQFFIIHDDNLGRQLQTLLLEKAAERVRSYHEKQKQDSWSYTEADGTVLGQKVTPLDRAGLYVPGGKASYPSSVLMNAIPAKVAGVTEVVMVVPTPRGEINELVLAAACIAGVDRVFTIGGAQAVAALAYGTESVPKVDKVVGPGNIYVATAKRHVFGQVGIDMIAGPSEILVVCNGQTDPDWIAMDLFSQAEHDEDAQAILVSPDADFLDKVAASITRLLPTMERAAIVETSINGRGALIKVADMAQAIEVANRIAPEHLELSVADPEAWLPQIRHAGAIFMGRHTSEALGDYCAGPNHVLPTSGTARFSSPLGVYDFQKRSSIIYCSPQGASELGKTASVLARGESLSGHARSAEYRITDPDWKAGNTEDGK
;
A
#
# COMPACT_ATOMS: atom_id res chain seq x y z
N MET A 1 57.56 -32.90 42.52
CA MET A 1 57.74 -31.58 41.88
C MET A 1 58.26 -31.85 40.47
N PHE A 2 57.37 -32.02 39.50
CA PHE A 2 57.77 -32.24 38.11
C PHE A 2 58.31 -30.90 37.58
N HIS A 3 59.61 -30.85 37.30
CA HIS A 3 60.20 -29.76 36.52
C HIS A 3 59.67 -29.91 35.09
N MET A 4 58.66 -29.11 34.72
CA MET A 4 58.25 -28.98 33.33
C MET A 4 59.33 -28.15 32.62
N ASP A 5 60.08 -28.81 31.74
CA ASP A 5 61.05 -28.14 30.91
C ASP A 5 60.32 -27.42 29.78
N TYR A 6 60.08 -26.12 29.94
CA TYR A 6 59.38 -25.29 28.96
C TYR A 6 60.17 -25.10 27.65
N HIS A 7 61.42 -25.61 27.59
CA HIS A 7 62.26 -25.62 26.40
C HIS A 7 62.25 -26.96 25.66
N ASP A 8 61.47 -27.95 26.12
CA ASP A 8 61.26 -29.19 25.39
C ASP A 8 60.56 -28.90 24.04
N PRO A 9 61.18 -29.23 22.88
CA PRO A 9 60.58 -29.02 21.56
C PRO A 9 59.22 -29.72 21.40
N TYR A 10 58.90 -30.72 22.23
CA TYR A 10 57.61 -31.40 22.21
C TYR A 10 56.51 -30.67 22.99
N PHE A 11 56.85 -29.79 23.94
CA PHE A 11 55.88 -29.06 24.77
C PHE A 11 54.92 -28.20 23.93
N PHE A 12 55.45 -27.42 22.99
CA PHE A 12 54.64 -26.61 22.07
C PHE A 12 53.74 -27.47 21.18
N GLY A 13 54.23 -28.64 20.75
CA GLY A 13 53.44 -29.61 19.98
C GLY A 13 52.24 -30.14 20.77
N TYR A 14 52.44 -30.49 22.04
CA TYR A 14 51.35 -30.94 22.91
C TYR A 14 50.30 -29.85 23.18
N VAL A 15 50.74 -28.61 23.40
CA VAL A 15 49.82 -27.47 23.60
C VAL A 15 48.99 -27.20 22.34
N LEU A 16 49.63 -27.18 21.17
CA LEU A 16 48.94 -27.00 19.88
C LEU A 16 47.95 -28.14 19.59
N GLY A 17 48.35 -29.39 19.87
CA GLY A 17 47.49 -30.56 19.73
C GLY A 17 46.27 -30.50 20.65
N PHE A 18 46.45 -30.08 21.89
CA PHE A 18 45.36 -29.93 22.86
C PHE A 18 44.34 -28.86 22.43
N ILE A 19 44.82 -27.71 21.92
CA ILE A 19 43.95 -26.64 21.41
C ILE A 19 43.15 -27.11 20.18
N HIS A 20 43.75 -27.90 19.28
CA HIS A 20 43.02 -28.47 18.14
C HIS A 20 41.97 -29.49 18.57
N LEU A 21 42.24 -30.28 19.61
CA LEU A 21 41.27 -31.22 20.16
C LEU A 21 40.04 -30.49 20.73
N LEU A 22 40.28 -29.40 21.47
CA LEU A 22 39.22 -28.53 22.00
C LEU A 22 38.45 -27.80 20.88
N GLY A 23 39.15 -27.29 19.87
CA GLY A 23 38.56 -26.68 18.67
C GLY A 23 37.64 -27.64 17.92
N THR A 24 38.09 -28.88 17.72
CA THR A 24 37.29 -29.94 17.09
C THR A 24 36.02 -30.24 17.90
N GLY A 25 36.14 -30.37 19.23
CA GLY A 25 34.98 -30.55 20.11
C GLY A 25 33.99 -29.39 20.02
N ALA A 26 34.49 -28.15 19.99
CA ALA A 26 33.69 -26.94 19.84
C ALA A 26 33.03 -26.84 18.44
N ALA A 27 33.70 -27.27 17.37
CA ALA A 27 33.15 -27.32 16.02
C ALA A 27 31.99 -28.32 15.91
N ILE A 28 32.12 -29.51 16.52
CA ILE A 28 31.04 -30.50 16.60
C ILE A 28 29.86 -29.92 17.38
N HIS A 29 30.12 -29.27 18.52
CA HIS A 29 29.08 -28.59 19.28
C HIS A 29 28.39 -27.51 18.44
N ALA A 30 29.13 -26.69 17.68
CA ALA A 30 28.57 -25.67 16.80
C ALA A 30 27.68 -26.26 15.69
N LEU A 31 28.10 -27.34 15.05
CA LEU A 31 27.31 -28.05 14.05
C LEU A 31 25.99 -28.60 14.62
N LEU A 32 25.99 -29.02 15.88
CA LEU A 32 24.80 -29.59 16.53
C LEU A 32 23.86 -28.52 17.13
N THR A 33 24.33 -27.29 17.31
CA THR A 33 23.60 -26.27 18.09
C THR A 33 23.26 -25.00 17.32
N VAL A 34 23.99 -24.66 16.26
CA VAL A 34 23.73 -23.46 15.44
C VAL A 34 22.67 -23.77 14.38
N ARG A 35 21.63 -22.93 14.32
CA ARG A 35 20.41 -23.19 13.53
C ARG A 35 20.56 -22.97 12.02
N THR A 36 21.46 -22.08 11.59
CA THR A 36 21.64 -21.78 10.17
C THR A 36 22.87 -22.52 9.66
N SER A 37 22.78 -23.05 8.44
CA SER A 37 23.91 -23.70 7.77
C SER A 37 25.11 -22.74 7.66
N GLN A 38 24.86 -21.48 7.35
CA GLN A 38 25.87 -20.43 7.28
C GLN A 38 26.56 -20.18 8.64
N GLY A 39 25.80 -20.07 9.73
CA GLY A 39 26.36 -19.85 11.07
C GLY A 39 27.11 -21.08 11.60
N ALA A 40 26.62 -22.28 11.30
CA ALA A 40 27.27 -23.53 11.67
C ALA A 40 28.62 -23.66 10.94
N ILE A 41 28.67 -23.34 9.65
CA ILE A 41 29.90 -23.32 8.85
C ILE A 41 30.85 -22.21 9.33
N ALA A 42 30.34 -21.01 9.61
CA ALA A 42 31.13 -19.86 10.06
C ALA A 42 31.81 -20.10 11.42
N TRP A 43 31.25 -20.94 12.28
CA TRP A 43 31.90 -21.36 13.52
C TRP A 43 32.74 -22.63 13.35
N ALA A 44 32.22 -23.66 12.68
CA ALA A 44 32.89 -24.95 12.58
C ALA A 44 34.19 -24.90 11.76
N MET A 45 34.21 -24.16 10.64
CA MET A 45 35.40 -24.07 9.79
C MET A 45 36.58 -23.40 10.55
N PRO A 46 36.43 -22.22 11.16
CA PRO A 46 37.55 -21.60 11.86
C PRO A 46 37.96 -22.35 13.14
N LEU A 47 37.03 -23.05 13.81
CA LEU A 47 37.34 -23.89 14.97
C LEU A 47 38.13 -25.17 14.61
N LEU A 48 38.01 -25.65 13.38
CA LEU A 48 38.79 -26.80 12.88
C LEU A 48 40.17 -26.38 12.37
N PHE A 49 40.25 -25.28 11.63
CA PHE A 49 41.48 -24.91 10.90
C PHE A 49 42.37 -23.91 11.63
N ILE A 50 41.82 -23.04 12.48
CA ILE A 50 42.56 -22.01 13.22
C ILE A 50 42.07 -21.84 14.68
N PRO A 51 41.98 -22.94 15.47
CA PRO A 51 41.34 -22.96 16.79
C PRO A 51 41.94 -21.99 17.81
N TYR A 52 43.22 -21.68 17.68
CA TYR A 52 43.94 -20.77 18.58
C TYR A 52 43.43 -19.32 18.53
N PHE A 53 42.79 -18.89 17.43
CA PHE A 53 42.14 -17.57 17.34
C PHE A 53 40.63 -17.61 17.54
N THR A 54 39.99 -18.78 17.41
CA THR A 54 38.53 -18.89 17.26
C THR A 54 37.85 -19.57 18.44
N LEU A 55 38.58 -20.40 19.19
CA LEU A 55 38.06 -21.12 20.36
C LEU A 55 37.63 -20.15 21.47
N LEU A 56 38.43 -19.11 21.74
CA LEU A 56 38.12 -18.13 22.79
C LEU A 56 36.89 -17.28 22.45
N PRO A 57 36.78 -16.69 21.24
CA PRO A 57 35.55 -16.02 20.79
C PRO A 57 34.33 -16.93 20.82
N TYR A 58 34.46 -18.20 20.43
CA TYR A 58 33.35 -19.16 20.46
C TYR A 58 32.84 -19.42 21.88
N LEU A 59 33.75 -19.57 22.84
CA LEU A 59 33.40 -19.79 24.24
C LEU A 59 32.74 -18.56 24.89
N VAL A 60 33.10 -17.35 24.45
CA VAL A 60 32.57 -16.08 24.99
C VAL A 60 31.24 -15.69 24.33
N PHE A 61 31.15 -15.77 23.01
CA PHE A 61 30.02 -15.23 22.23
C PHE A 61 29.11 -16.33 21.66
N GLY A 62 29.66 -17.48 21.29
CA GLY A 62 28.92 -18.59 20.70
C GLY A 62 28.03 -19.33 21.70
N ARG A 63 28.40 -19.34 22.99
CA ARG A 63 27.68 -20.05 24.06
C ARG A 63 26.62 -19.18 24.77
N SER A 64 26.89 -17.88 24.94
CA SER A 64 26.03 -16.94 25.70
C SER A 64 24.73 -16.56 24.98
N SER A 65 24.71 -16.62 23.65
CA SER A 65 23.50 -16.38 22.84
C SER A 65 22.40 -17.45 23.03
N PHE A 66 22.74 -18.60 23.67
CA PHE A 66 21.83 -19.73 23.86
C PHE A 66 21.12 -19.73 25.23
N ASP A 67 21.84 -19.38 26.30
CA ASP A 67 21.30 -19.43 27.67
C ASP A 67 20.25 -18.33 27.90
N ALA A 68 20.45 -17.13 27.35
CA ALA A 68 19.45 -16.06 27.39
C ALA A 68 18.15 -16.43 26.65
N TYR A 69 18.30 -17.08 25.50
CA TYR A 69 17.17 -17.55 24.68
C TYR A 69 16.37 -18.67 25.37
N ILE A 70 17.04 -19.66 25.97
CA ILE A 70 16.36 -20.75 26.69
C ILE A 70 15.63 -20.21 27.93
N LYS A 71 16.21 -19.23 28.63
CA LYS A 71 15.59 -18.62 29.81
C LYS A 71 14.33 -17.83 29.43
N ALA A 72 14.40 -17.01 28.38
CA ALA A 72 13.24 -16.27 27.85
C ALA A 72 12.13 -17.21 27.36
N ARG A 73 12.49 -18.30 26.68
CA ARG A 73 11.51 -19.28 26.16
C ARG A 73 10.88 -20.13 27.26
N ARG A 74 11.60 -20.44 28.35
CA ARG A 74 11.01 -21.11 29.52
C ARG A 74 10.02 -20.19 30.24
N GLN A 75 10.34 -18.91 30.35
CA GLN A 75 9.48 -17.90 30.97
C GLN A 75 8.19 -17.70 30.16
N ALA A 76 8.28 -17.49 28.84
CA ALA A 76 7.11 -17.37 27.96
C ALA A 76 6.21 -18.63 27.97
N ASN A 77 6.81 -19.83 28.00
CA ASN A 77 6.05 -21.07 28.10
C ASN A 77 5.34 -21.25 29.46
N GLN A 78 5.92 -20.70 30.53
CA GLN A 78 5.35 -20.79 31.87
C GLN A 78 4.19 -19.79 32.03
N GLU A 79 4.35 -18.56 31.54
CA GLU A 79 3.29 -17.55 31.48
C GLU A 79 2.10 -18.03 30.65
N MET A 80 2.37 -18.63 29.49
CA MET A 80 1.32 -19.21 28.64
C MET A 80 0.60 -20.39 29.32
N ARG A 81 1.32 -21.25 30.06
CA ARG A 81 0.70 -22.35 30.82
C ARG A 81 -0.20 -21.87 31.95
N ILE A 82 0.18 -20.80 32.65
CA ILE A 82 -0.63 -20.20 33.72
C ILE A 82 -1.89 -19.56 33.13
N ALA A 83 -1.76 -18.80 32.03
CA ALA A 83 -2.90 -18.21 31.33
C ALA A 83 -3.89 -19.28 30.85
N ILE A 84 -3.40 -20.38 30.27
CA ILE A 84 -4.22 -21.51 29.81
C ILE A 84 -4.91 -22.23 30.98
N GLY A 85 -4.22 -22.39 32.12
CA GLY A 85 -4.79 -23.01 33.32
C GLY A 85 -5.92 -22.21 33.96
N SER A 86 -5.99 -20.89 33.70
CA SER A 86 -7.02 -19.99 34.23
C SER A 86 -8.30 -19.91 33.37
N LEU A 87 -8.30 -20.51 32.17
CA LEU A 87 -9.48 -20.53 31.31
C LEU A 87 -10.57 -21.44 31.89
N ASN A 88 -11.83 -20.98 31.88
CA ASN A 88 -12.97 -21.76 32.36
C ASN A 88 -13.42 -22.77 31.29
N TRP A 89 -12.94 -24.01 31.39
CA TRP A 89 -13.16 -25.09 30.41
C TRP A 89 -14.55 -25.75 30.45
N ARG A 90 -15.41 -25.42 31.42
CA ARG A 90 -16.69 -26.12 31.64
C ARG A 90 -17.63 -26.16 30.42
N PRO A 91 -17.86 -25.06 29.67
CA PRO A 91 -18.72 -25.09 28.49
C PRO A 91 -18.17 -25.98 27.35
N TRP A 92 -16.84 -26.07 27.25
CA TRP A 92 -16.14 -26.78 26.19
C TRP A 92 -16.13 -28.31 26.42
N ILE A 93 -16.11 -28.74 27.67
CA ILE A 93 -16.15 -30.16 28.04
C ILE A 93 -17.53 -30.75 27.73
N GLU A 94 -18.60 -29.99 27.98
CA GLU A 94 -19.98 -30.43 27.69
C GLU A 94 -20.22 -30.60 26.18
N GLU A 95 -19.72 -29.69 25.34
CA GLU A 95 -19.75 -29.83 23.88
C GLU A 95 -18.87 -30.99 23.37
N ALA A 96 -17.66 -31.18 23.93
CA ALA A 96 -16.77 -32.26 23.54
C ALA A 96 -17.33 -33.66 23.90
N VAL A 97 -18.08 -33.76 25.00
CA VAL A 97 -18.80 -34.98 25.40
C VAL A 97 -19.98 -35.25 24.47
N ALA A 98 -20.67 -34.22 23.97
CA ALA A 98 -21.71 -34.35 22.94
C ALA A 98 -21.13 -34.82 21.58
N ALA A 99 -19.94 -34.34 21.20
CA ALA A 99 -19.25 -34.71 19.96
C ALA A 99 -18.70 -36.17 19.94
N ARG A 100 -18.64 -36.82 21.10
CA ARG A 100 -18.11 -38.19 21.32
C ARG A 100 -18.87 -39.31 20.59
N ARG A 101 -20.01 -38.98 19.98
CA ARG A 101 -20.90 -39.92 19.25
C ARG A 101 -20.79 -39.84 17.72
N SER A 102 -19.86 -39.05 17.16
CA SER A 102 -19.68 -38.90 15.71
C SER A 102 -18.35 -39.49 15.21
N ASP A 103 -18.33 -39.95 13.95
CA ASP A 103 -17.12 -40.49 13.29
C ASP A 103 -15.97 -39.48 13.16
N ALA A 104 -16.26 -38.17 13.28
CA ALA A 104 -15.26 -37.11 13.33
C ALA A 104 -14.34 -37.19 14.57
N TYR A 105 -14.76 -37.88 15.63
CA TYR A 105 -14.03 -38.00 16.90
C TYR A 105 -12.70 -38.76 16.77
N ALA A 106 -12.56 -39.66 15.78
CA ALA A 106 -11.31 -40.38 15.54
C ALA A 106 -10.19 -39.46 15.01
N ALA A 107 -10.52 -38.51 14.14
CA ALA A 107 -9.58 -37.50 13.62
C ALA A 107 -9.24 -36.42 14.68
N LEU A 108 -10.21 -36.08 15.54
CA LEU A 108 -10.04 -35.15 16.67
C LEU A 108 -9.01 -35.60 17.71
N ARG A 109 -8.76 -36.91 17.88
CA ARG A 109 -7.74 -37.41 18.83
C ARG A 109 -6.30 -37.03 18.44
N ALA A 110 -6.04 -36.68 17.19
CA ALA A 110 -4.71 -36.25 16.73
C ALA A 110 -4.45 -34.75 16.96
N MET A 111 -5.49 -33.92 17.05
CA MET A 111 -5.37 -32.45 17.07
C MET A 111 -4.72 -31.84 18.32
N PRO A 112 -4.94 -32.34 19.56
CA PRO A 112 -4.28 -31.79 20.74
C PRO A 112 -2.74 -31.88 20.71
N LYS A 113 -2.18 -32.71 19.82
CA LYS A 113 -0.73 -32.82 19.61
C LYS A 113 -0.17 -31.87 18.54
N LEU A 114 -1.02 -31.29 17.69
CA LEU A 114 -0.61 -30.53 16.49
C LEU A 114 -0.77 -29.01 16.62
N GLY A 115 -1.61 -28.54 17.54
CA GLY A 115 -1.75 -27.12 17.86
C GLY A 115 -2.77 -27.00 18.96
N ASN A 116 -2.40 -26.42 20.10
CA ASN A 116 -3.19 -26.38 21.34
C ASN A 116 -4.51 -25.57 21.25
N MET A 117 -5.16 -25.48 20.09
CA MET A 117 -6.46 -24.88 19.90
C MET A 117 -7.56 -25.94 19.83
N PRO A 118 -8.60 -25.85 20.66
CA PRO A 118 -9.73 -26.76 20.60
C PRO A 118 -10.57 -26.55 19.33
N ALA A 119 -10.95 -27.64 18.67
CA ALA A 119 -11.89 -27.60 17.55
C ALA A 119 -13.33 -27.39 18.09
N LEU A 120 -14.03 -26.39 17.56
CA LEU A 120 -15.41 -26.05 17.91
C LEU A 120 -16.40 -27.01 17.21
N ALA A 121 -17.59 -27.21 17.79
CA ALA A 121 -18.60 -28.16 17.30
C ALA A 121 -19.06 -27.93 15.84
N ASN A 122 -18.87 -26.72 15.29
CA ASN A 122 -19.20 -26.37 13.91
C ASN A 122 -18.01 -26.46 12.94
N ASN A 123 -16.84 -26.93 13.37
CA ASN A 123 -15.68 -27.08 12.50
C ASN A 123 -15.79 -28.35 11.66
N LYS A 124 -15.70 -28.21 10.34
CA LYS A 124 -15.47 -29.35 9.44
C LYS A 124 -13.97 -29.63 9.37
N VAL A 125 -13.55 -30.75 9.93
CA VAL A 125 -12.14 -31.17 9.93
C VAL A 125 -11.88 -32.10 8.75
N ARG A 126 -10.92 -31.74 7.90
CA ARG A 126 -10.39 -32.61 6.85
C ARG A 126 -8.88 -32.74 7.05
N LEU A 127 -8.39 -33.98 7.15
CA LEU A 127 -6.95 -34.24 7.18
C LEU A 127 -6.39 -34.05 5.77
N LEU A 128 -5.32 -33.26 5.65
CA LEU A 128 -4.57 -33.05 4.41
C LEU A 128 -3.23 -33.76 4.60
N ILE A 129 -2.93 -34.72 3.73
CA ILE A 129 -1.84 -35.69 3.96
C ILE A 129 -0.53 -35.28 3.30
N ASN A 130 -0.52 -34.20 2.51
CA ASN A 130 0.68 -33.66 1.87
C ASN A 130 0.57 -32.14 1.62
N GLY A 131 1.66 -31.55 1.13
CA GLY A 131 1.72 -30.12 0.79
C GLY A 131 0.73 -29.73 -0.30
N GLU A 132 0.58 -30.54 -1.35
CA GLU A 132 -0.30 -30.25 -2.50
C GLU A 132 -1.78 -30.10 -2.07
N GLU A 133 -2.29 -31.04 -1.27
CA GLU A 133 -3.64 -30.98 -0.71
C GLU A 133 -3.79 -29.81 0.27
N THR A 134 -2.73 -29.50 1.02
CA THR A 134 -2.69 -28.39 1.98
C THR A 134 -2.81 -27.04 1.27
N PHE A 135 -1.95 -26.79 0.28
CA PHE A 135 -1.98 -25.57 -0.51
C PHE A 135 -3.25 -25.49 -1.36
N GLY A 136 -3.70 -26.59 -1.96
CA GLY A 136 -4.97 -26.64 -2.68
C GLY A 136 -6.17 -26.25 -1.80
N ALA A 137 -6.20 -26.70 -0.54
CA ALA A 137 -7.22 -26.31 0.42
C ALA A 137 -7.11 -24.84 0.84
N ILE A 138 -5.90 -24.34 1.10
CA ILE A 138 -5.64 -22.94 1.45
C ILE A 138 -6.07 -22.02 0.31
N PHE A 139 -5.66 -22.31 -0.93
CA PHE A 139 -6.03 -21.53 -2.12
C PHE A 139 -7.53 -21.52 -2.36
N LYS A 140 -8.18 -22.68 -2.20
CA LYS A 140 -9.65 -22.75 -2.23
C LYS A 140 -10.27 -21.87 -1.14
N ALA A 141 -9.79 -21.94 0.09
CA ALA A 141 -10.30 -21.13 1.19
C ALA A 141 -10.11 -19.64 0.95
N ILE A 142 -8.97 -19.20 0.39
CA ILE A 142 -8.71 -17.80 0.02
C ILE A 142 -9.73 -17.34 -1.03
N ARG A 143 -9.96 -18.13 -2.09
CA ARG A 143 -10.95 -17.81 -3.13
C ARG A 143 -12.38 -17.73 -2.59
N GLU A 144 -12.75 -18.64 -1.68
CA GLU A 144 -14.10 -18.72 -1.12
C GLU A 144 -14.34 -17.75 0.06
N ALA A 145 -13.29 -17.14 0.61
CA ALA A 145 -13.38 -16.29 1.79
C ALA A 145 -14.17 -15.00 1.50
N LYS A 146 -15.26 -14.82 2.25
CA LYS A 146 -16.14 -13.64 2.14
C LYS A 146 -15.84 -12.54 3.16
N LYS A 147 -15.25 -12.87 4.31
CA LYS A 147 -15.07 -11.93 5.44
C LYS A 147 -13.63 -11.80 5.90
N THR A 148 -13.02 -12.91 6.33
CA THR A 148 -11.70 -12.87 6.99
C THR A 148 -10.87 -14.04 6.53
N ILE A 149 -9.60 -13.79 6.28
CA ILE A 149 -8.56 -14.81 6.08
C ILE A 149 -7.56 -14.59 7.23
N LEU A 150 -7.36 -15.62 8.06
CA LEU A 150 -6.34 -15.61 9.10
C LEU A 150 -5.22 -16.56 8.66
N ILE A 151 -4.01 -16.03 8.46
CA ILE A 151 -2.82 -16.81 8.11
C ILE A 151 -1.85 -16.70 9.27
N GLN A 152 -1.59 -17.80 9.98
CA GLN A 152 -0.87 -17.71 11.26
C GLN A 152 0.64 -17.91 11.15
N PHE A 153 1.17 -18.49 10.07
CA PHE A 153 2.62 -18.56 9.81
C PHE A 153 2.87 -18.72 8.30
N PHE A 154 3.71 -17.87 7.70
CA PHE A 154 4.20 -18.08 6.35
C PHE A 154 5.63 -17.56 6.17
N ILE A 155 6.49 -18.42 5.63
CA ILE A 155 7.65 -17.99 4.87
C ILE A 155 7.19 -18.09 3.42
N ILE A 156 6.88 -16.96 2.77
CA ILE A 156 6.55 -16.95 1.34
C ILE A 156 7.87 -16.89 0.60
N HIS A 157 8.26 -17.99 -0.02
CA HIS A 157 9.36 -18.00 -0.97
C HIS A 157 8.84 -17.59 -2.34
N ASP A 158 9.71 -17.00 -3.16
CA ASP A 158 9.43 -16.78 -4.58
C ASP A 158 9.59 -18.07 -5.39
N ASP A 159 8.82 -19.09 -5.00
CA ASP A 159 8.64 -20.34 -5.75
C ASP A 159 7.25 -20.38 -6.39
N ASN A 160 6.94 -21.47 -7.09
CA ASN A 160 5.65 -21.60 -7.78
C ASN A 160 4.46 -21.49 -6.82
N LEU A 161 4.57 -22.01 -5.60
CA LEU A 161 3.48 -21.98 -4.61
C LEU A 161 3.32 -20.58 -4.01
N GLY A 162 4.43 -19.90 -3.71
CA GLY A 162 4.43 -18.52 -3.25
C GLY A 162 3.83 -17.57 -4.29
N ARG A 163 4.20 -17.72 -5.57
CA ARG A 163 3.61 -16.94 -6.67
C ARG A 163 2.12 -17.21 -6.87
N GLN A 164 1.68 -18.47 -6.73
CA GLN A 164 0.25 -18.79 -6.72
C GLN A 164 -0.49 -18.10 -5.56
N LEU A 165 0.08 -18.12 -4.35
CA LEU A 165 -0.50 -17.43 -3.21
C LEU A 165 -0.60 -15.92 -3.45
N GLN A 166 0.50 -15.29 -3.89
CA GLN A 166 0.54 -13.86 -4.18
C GLN A 166 -0.48 -13.48 -5.27
N THR A 167 -0.63 -14.29 -6.30
CA THR A 167 -1.62 -14.09 -7.37
C THR A 167 -3.05 -14.07 -6.80
N LEU A 168 -3.40 -15.02 -5.93
CA LEU A 168 -4.72 -15.05 -5.28
C LEU A 168 -4.98 -13.83 -4.39
N LEU A 169 -3.94 -13.35 -3.69
CA LEU A 169 -4.04 -12.14 -2.88
C LEU A 169 -4.17 -10.88 -3.74
N LEU A 170 -3.49 -10.83 -4.89
CA LEU A 170 -3.67 -9.76 -5.88
C LEU A 170 -5.07 -9.77 -6.47
N GLU A 171 -5.63 -10.92 -6.83
CA GLU A 171 -7.01 -11.04 -7.28
C GLU A 171 -7.98 -10.50 -6.22
N LYS A 172 -7.72 -10.81 -4.95
CA LYS A 172 -8.56 -10.33 -3.85
C LYS A 172 -8.46 -8.81 -3.65
N ALA A 173 -7.26 -8.27 -3.72
CA ALA A 173 -7.05 -6.82 -3.69
C ALA A 173 -7.74 -6.14 -4.89
N ALA A 174 -7.59 -6.69 -6.10
CA ALA A 174 -8.21 -6.19 -7.31
C ALA A 174 -9.75 -6.18 -7.23
N GLU A 175 -10.37 -7.21 -6.65
CA GLU A 175 -11.82 -7.26 -6.40
C GLU A 175 -12.26 -6.10 -5.50
N ARG A 176 -11.53 -5.83 -4.42
CA ARG A 176 -11.84 -4.74 -3.49
C ARG A 176 -11.66 -3.36 -4.12
N VAL A 177 -10.56 -3.14 -4.83
CA VAL A 177 -10.30 -1.90 -5.58
C VAL A 177 -11.39 -1.68 -6.62
N ARG A 178 -11.76 -2.71 -7.40
CA ARG A 178 -12.85 -2.62 -8.38
C ARG A 178 -14.17 -2.27 -7.72
N SER A 179 -14.55 -2.98 -6.66
CA SER A 179 -15.82 -2.74 -5.96
C SER A 179 -15.93 -1.33 -5.39
N TYR A 180 -14.82 -0.74 -4.94
CA TYR A 180 -14.79 0.65 -4.48
C TYR A 180 -14.97 1.61 -5.66
N HIS A 181 -14.22 1.43 -6.74
CA HIS A 181 -14.23 2.34 -7.88
C HIS A 181 -15.54 2.27 -8.69
N GLU A 182 -16.23 1.13 -8.76
CA GLU A 182 -17.57 1.04 -9.39
C GLU A 182 -18.58 2.04 -8.77
N LYS A 183 -18.43 2.39 -7.49
CA LYS A 183 -19.27 3.39 -6.82
C LYS A 183 -18.97 4.83 -7.24
N GLN A 184 -17.81 5.09 -7.85
CA GLN A 184 -17.39 6.42 -8.29
C GLN A 184 -17.85 6.76 -9.71
N LYS A 185 -18.36 5.77 -10.46
CA LYS A 185 -18.74 5.94 -11.86
C LYS A 185 -19.90 6.92 -11.97
N GLN A 186 -19.71 7.95 -12.78
CA GLN A 186 -20.74 8.95 -13.05
C GLN A 186 -21.51 8.61 -14.34
N ASP A 187 -22.83 8.74 -14.26
CA ASP A 187 -23.73 8.61 -15.40
C ASP A 187 -23.98 9.96 -16.09
N SER A 188 -24.32 9.89 -17.37
CA SER A 188 -24.81 11.06 -18.10
C SER A 188 -26.19 11.45 -17.58
N TRP A 189 -26.50 12.74 -17.56
CA TRP A 189 -27.81 13.26 -17.15
C TRP A 189 -28.28 14.39 -18.05
N SER A 190 -29.59 14.62 -18.08
CA SER A 190 -30.22 15.75 -18.77
C SER A 190 -31.59 16.05 -18.15
N TYR A 191 -32.04 17.29 -18.26
CA TYR A 191 -33.41 17.69 -17.92
C TYR A 191 -33.99 18.57 -19.03
N THR A 192 -35.32 18.66 -19.05
CA THR A 192 -36.08 19.48 -20.00
C THR A 192 -36.79 20.59 -19.24
N GLU A 193 -36.60 21.82 -19.71
CA GLU A 193 -37.24 23.02 -19.18
C GLU A 193 -38.69 23.14 -19.69
N ALA A 194 -39.46 24.05 -19.08
CA ALA A 194 -40.88 24.22 -19.40
C ALA A 194 -41.13 24.65 -20.87
N ASP A 195 -40.16 25.30 -21.51
CA ASP A 195 -40.20 25.73 -22.90
C ASP A 195 -39.75 24.63 -23.89
N GLY A 196 -39.38 23.44 -23.39
CA GLY A 196 -38.86 22.33 -24.17
C GLY A 196 -37.35 22.32 -24.40
N THR A 197 -36.60 23.30 -23.88
CA THR A 197 -35.13 23.32 -23.94
C THR A 197 -34.54 22.17 -23.13
N VAL A 198 -33.55 21.46 -23.68
CA VAL A 198 -32.85 20.37 -22.99
C VAL A 198 -31.44 20.81 -22.62
N LEU A 199 -31.12 20.70 -21.33
CA LEU A 199 -29.79 20.92 -20.78
C LEU A 199 -29.29 19.64 -20.12
N GLY A 200 -27.98 19.42 -20.12
CA GLY A 200 -27.43 18.20 -19.55
C GLY A 200 -25.92 18.11 -19.55
N GLN A 201 -25.44 16.95 -19.15
CA GLN A 201 -24.03 16.58 -19.18
C GLN A 201 -23.88 15.15 -19.69
N LYS A 202 -23.13 15.00 -20.77
CA LYS A 202 -22.68 13.71 -21.28
C LYS A 202 -21.35 13.35 -20.63
N VAL A 203 -21.31 12.21 -19.95
CA VAL A 203 -20.09 11.61 -19.39
C VAL A 203 -19.61 10.51 -20.34
N THR A 204 -18.35 10.54 -20.74
CA THR A 204 -17.75 9.56 -21.67
C THR A 204 -16.35 9.19 -21.18
N PRO A 205 -15.93 7.91 -21.24
CA PRO A 205 -14.55 7.55 -20.93
C PRO A 205 -13.54 8.15 -21.90
N LEU A 206 -12.26 8.13 -21.51
CA LEU A 206 -11.14 8.33 -22.44
C LEU A 206 -11.04 7.15 -23.41
N ASP A 207 -10.54 7.43 -24.62
CA ASP A 207 -10.33 6.36 -25.60
C ASP A 207 -9.09 5.55 -25.23
N ARG A 208 -8.00 6.23 -24.81
CA ARG A 208 -6.76 5.58 -24.36
C ARG A 208 -6.12 6.25 -23.15
N ALA A 209 -5.71 5.45 -22.17
CA ALA A 209 -4.94 5.91 -21.00
C ALA A 209 -3.57 5.23 -20.92
N GLY A 210 -2.54 6.01 -20.57
CA GLY A 210 -1.18 5.55 -20.32
C GLY A 210 -0.90 5.47 -18.81
N LEU A 211 -0.40 4.34 -18.34
CA LEU A 211 -0.04 4.10 -16.94
C LEU A 211 1.48 4.01 -16.82
N TYR A 212 2.08 4.89 -16.05
CA TYR A 212 3.47 4.76 -15.64
C TYR A 212 3.54 3.96 -14.33
N VAL A 213 4.21 2.81 -14.36
CA VAL A 213 4.43 1.97 -13.17
C VAL A 213 5.92 2.03 -12.81
N PRO A 214 6.27 2.55 -11.62
CA PRO A 214 7.65 2.58 -11.17
C PRO A 214 8.28 1.18 -11.12
N GLY A 215 9.59 1.12 -11.37
CA GLY A 215 10.39 -0.10 -11.24
C GLY A 215 11.86 0.25 -10.99
N GLY A 216 12.67 -0.76 -10.67
CA GLY A 216 14.09 -0.60 -10.33
C GLY A 216 14.40 -1.03 -8.90
N LYS A 217 14.44 -0.09 -7.96
CA LYS A 217 14.77 -0.36 -6.53
C LYS A 217 13.71 -1.25 -5.85
N ALA A 218 12.45 -1.14 -6.26
CA ALA A 218 11.33 -1.93 -5.75
C ALA A 218 10.31 -2.17 -6.87
N SER A 219 9.42 -3.13 -6.66
CA SER A 219 8.39 -3.54 -7.62
C SER A 219 7.00 -3.38 -7.01
N TYR A 220 6.10 -2.72 -7.74
CA TYR A 220 4.82 -2.24 -7.19
C TYR A 220 3.62 -2.82 -7.95
N PRO A 221 3.28 -4.12 -7.74
CA PRO A 221 2.09 -4.71 -8.34
C PRO A 221 0.79 -4.04 -7.83
N SER A 222 0.78 -3.50 -6.60
CA SER A 222 -0.34 -2.71 -6.07
C SER A 222 -0.61 -1.48 -6.94
N SER A 223 0.44 -0.73 -7.31
CA SER A 223 0.30 0.45 -8.18
C SER A 223 -0.25 0.11 -9.56
N VAL A 224 -0.01 -1.09 -10.09
CA VAL A 224 -0.66 -1.55 -11.31
C VAL A 224 -2.17 -1.63 -11.13
N LEU A 225 -2.63 -2.30 -10.05
CA LEU A 225 -4.05 -2.43 -9.75
C LEU A 225 -4.70 -1.05 -9.55
N MET A 226 -4.07 -0.18 -8.76
CA MET A 226 -4.57 1.15 -8.43
C MET A 226 -4.63 2.09 -9.64
N ASN A 227 -3.76 1.93 -10.64
CA ASN A 227 -3.83 2.73 -11.87
C ASN A 227 -4.80 2.15 -12.91
N ALA A 228 -4.77 0.84 -13.13
CA ALA A 228 -5.48 0.21 -14.25
C ALA A 228 -6.97 -0.04 -13.96
N ILE A 229 -7.32 -0.44 -12.74
CA ILE A 229 -8.71 -0.77 -12.39
C ILE A 229 -9.66 0.43 -12.54
N PRO A 230 -9.38 1.64 -12.01
CA PRO A 230 -10.27 2.79 -12.24
C PRO A 230 -10.44 3.13 -13.72
N ALA A 231 -9.38 3.00 -14.53
CA ALA A 231 -9.47 3.19 -15.98
C ALA A 231 -10.43 2.19 -16.64
N LYS A 232 -10.36 0.91 -16.25
CA LYS A 232 -11.27 -0.11 -16.76
C LYS A 232 -12.71 0.06 -16.26
N VAL A 233 -12.91 0.46 -15.01
CA VAL A 233 -14.25 0.76 -14.48
C VAL A 233 -14.89 1.95 -15.22
N ALA A 234 -14.10 2.97 -15.54
CA ALA A 234 -14.55 4.11 -16.35
C ALA A 234 -15.03 3.69 -17.74
N GLY A 235 -14.47 2.59 -18.27
CA GLY A 235 -14.73 2.10 -19.63
C GLY A 235 -13.70 2.56 -20.64
N VAL A 236 -12.46 2.84 -20.22
CA VAL A 236 -11.37 3.17 -21.15
C VAL A 236 -11.12 2.00 -22.09
N THR A 237 -11.14 2.28 -23.39
CA THR A 237 -11.03 1.25 -24.44
C THR A 237 -9.67 0.58 -24.43
N GLU A 238 -8.58 1.37 -24.38
CA GLU A 238 -7.22 0.86 -24.38
C GLU A 238 -6.38 1.45 -23.23
N VAL A 239 -5.81 0.57 -22.42
CA VAL A 239 -4.95 0.88 -21.27
C VAL A 239 -3.54 0.39 -21.58
N VAL A 240 -2.60 1.34 -21.64
CA VAL A 240 -1.22 1.11 -22.03
C VAL A 240 -0.31 1.31 -20.83
N MET A 241 0.40 0.27 -20.41
CA MET A 241 1.33 0.34 -19.28
C MET A 241 2.77 0.46 -19.78
N VAL A 242 3.53 1.37 -19.17
CA VAL A 242 4.99 1.43 -19.29
C VAL A 242 5.63 1.08 -17.95
N VAL A 243 6.63 0.21 -17.98
CA VAL A 243 7.36 -0.22 -16.77
C VAL A 243 8.84 -0.44 -17.13
N PRO A 244 9.81 0.13 -16.40
CA PRO A 244 11.22 -0.12 -16.66
C PRO A 244 11.63 -1.54 -16.24
N THR A 245 12.40 -2.22 -17.08
CA THR A 245 13.03 -3.53 -16.78
C THR A 245 14.57 -3.37 -16.83
N PRO A 246 15.18 -2.72 -15.82
CA PRO A 246 16.62 -2.50 -15.83
C PRO A 246 17.36 -3.84 -15.95
N ARG A 247 18.41 -3.89 -16.78
CA ARG A 247 19.16 -5.11 -17.10
C ARG A 247 18.32 -6.26 -17.68
N GLY A 248 17.10 -5.98 -18.15
CA GLY A 248 16.18 -6.99 -18.65
C GLY A 248 15.47 -7.79 -17.56
N GLU A 249 15.59 -7.38 -16.30
CA GLU A 249 14.92 -8.04 -15.17
C GLU A 249 13.42 -7.71 -15.18
N ILE A 250 12.60 -8.74 -15.33
CA ILE A 250 11.15 -8.65 -15.38
C ILE A 250 10.58 -9.16 -14.06
N ASN A 251 9.65 -8.41 -13.47
CA ASN A 251 8.91 -8.86 -12.30
C ASN A 251 7.60 -9.54 -12.75
N GLU A 252 7.51 -10.86 -12.55
CA GLU A 252 6.33 -11.66 -12.93
C GLU A 252 5.05 -11.19 -12.24
N LEU A 253 5.16 -10.72 -10.99
CA LEU A 253 4.02 -10.28 -10.20
C LEU A 253 3.42 -8.97 -10.71
N VAL A 254 4.23 -8.07 -11.27
CA VAL A 254 3.77 -6.86 -11.98
C VAL A 254 3.00 -7.23 -13.25
N LEU A 255 3.50 -8.20 -14.02
CA LEU A 255 2.80 -8.68 -15.21
C LEU A 255 1.50 -9.41 -14.87
N ALA A 256 1.49 -10.20 -13.79
CA ALA A 256 0.28 -10.82 -13.27
C ALA A 256 -0.75 -9.76 -12.85
N ALA A 257 -0.34 -8.72 -12.12
CA ALA A 257 -1.20 -7.60 -11.75
C ALA A 257 -1.75 -6.86 -12.99
N ALA A 258 -0.94 -6.67 -14.04
CA ALA A 258 -1.37 -6.06 -15.28
C ALA A 258 -2.44 -6.90 -15.99
N CYS A 259 -2.27 -8.21 -16.04
CA CYS A 259 -3.25 -9.15 -16.57
C CYS A 259 -4.56 -9.12 -15.77
N ILE A 260 -4.48 -9.23 -14.44
CA ILE A 260 -5.64 -9.19 -13.53
C ILE A 260 -6.41 -7.87 -13.65
N ALA A 261 -5.71 -6.75 -13.76
CA ALA A 261 -6.33 -5.44 -13.88
C ALA A 261 -6.88 -5.14 -15.29
N GLY A 262 -6.51 -5.95 -16.29
CA GLY A 262 -6.97 -5.83 -17.67
C GLY A 262 -6.15 -4.87 -18.53
N VAL A 263 -4.87 -4.62 -18.24
CA VAL A 263 -4.00 -3.81 -19.10
C VAL A 263 -3.90 -4.46 -20.49
N ASP A 264 -4.06 -3.66 -21.55
CA ASP A 264 -4.12 -4.18 -22.93
C ASP A 264 -2.72 -4.33 -23.55
N ARG A 265 -1.80 -3.39 -23.24
CA ARG A 265 -0.43 -3.39 -23.79
C ARG A 265 0.58 -3.01 -22.71
N VAL A 266 1.72 -3.69 -22.70
CA VAL A 266 2.83 -3.43 -21.77
C VAL A 266 4.10 -3.15 -22.56
N PHE A 267 4.80 -2.07 -22.20
CA PHE A 267 6.08 -1.70 -22.78
C PHE A 267 7.15 -1.59 -21.70
N THR A 268 8.31 -2.19 -21.96
CA THR A 268 9.43 -2.29 -21.01
C THR A 268 10.33 -1.04 -21.04
N ILE A 269 9.72 0.14 -20.93
CA ILE A 269 10.39 1.45 -20.92
C ILE A 269 9.99 2.22 -19.65
N GLY A 270 10.87 3.07 -19.14
CA GLY A 270 10.57 3.95 -17.99
C GLY A 270 11.22 5.33 -18.15
N GLY A 271 11.18 6.15 -17.10
CA GLY A 271 11.73 7.50 -17.10
C GLY A 271 10.96 8.50 -17.98
N ALA A 272 11.58 9.66 -18.20
CA ALA A 272 11.00 10.75 -18.99
C ALA A 272 10.68 10.34 -20.44
N GLN A 273 11.49 9.47 -21.04
CA GLN A 273 11.30 8.95 -22.38
C GLN A 273 10.03 8.10 -22.51
N ALA A 274 9.63 7.38 -21.46
CA ALA A 274 8.37 6.62 -21.48
C ALA A 274 7.15 7.55 -21.43
N VAL A 275 7.23 8.62 -20.63
CA VAL A 275 6.20 9.66 -20.59
C VAL A 275 6.08 10.35 -21.96
N ALA A 276 7.20 10.69 -22.59
CA ALA A 276 7.21 11.26 -23.92
C ALA A 276 6.62 10.31 -24.98
N ALA A 277 6.98 9.02 -24.94
CA ALA A 277 6.44 8.01 -25.85
C ALA A 277 4.91 7.87 -25.72
N LEU A 278 4.37 7.92 -24.50
CA LEU A 278 2.92 7.92 -24.27
C LEU A 278 2.26 9.23 -24.75
N ALA A 279 2.89 10.38 -24.50
CA ALA A 279 2.31 11.69 -24.84
C ALA A 279 2.31 11.99 -26.36
N TYR A 280 3.36 11.58 -27.07
CA TYR A 280 3.54 11.89 -28.49
C TYR A 280 3.25 10.71 -29.42
N GLY A 281 3.34 9.47 -28.90
CA GLY A 281 3.34 8.25 -29.70
C GLY A 281 4.68 7.99 -30.38
N THR A 282 4.92 6.73 -30.72
CA THR A 282 6.03 6.24 -31.56
C THR A 282 5.52 5.19 -32.54
N GLU A 283 6.39 4.61 -33.36
CA GLU A 283 6.05 3.49 -34.25
C GLU A 283 5.51 2.27 -33.49
N SER A 284 5.88 2.11 -32.21
CA SER A 284 5.48 0.98 -31.37
C SER A 284 4.53 1.37 -30.24
N VAL A 285 4.78 2.52 -29.59
CA VAL A 285 4.02 2.99 -28.42
C VAL A 285 2.90 3.90 -28.91
N PRO A 286 1.62 3.55 -28.69
CA PRO A 286 0.52 4.39 -29.13
C PRO A 286 0.44 5.67 -28.29
N LYS A 287 0.09 6.79 -28.94
CA LYS A 287 -0.24 8.04 -28.24
C LYS A 287 -1.49 7.87 -27.37
N VAL A 288 -1.48 8.35 -26.13
CA VAL A 288 -2.60 8.27 -25.18
C VAL A 288 -3.26 9.64 -24.93
N ASP A 289 -4.45 9.64 -24.34
CA ASP A 289 -5.18 10.89 -23.98
C ASP A 289 -4.80 11.41 -22.59
N LYS A 290 -4.41 10.53 -21.67
CA LYS A 290 -3.98 10.87 -20.30
C LYS A 290 -2.86 9.94 -19.83
N VAL A 291 -1.84 10.48 -19.17
CA VAL A 291 -0.77 9.73 -18.50
C VAL A 291 -0.93 9.83 -17.00
N VAL A 292 -1.04 8.69 -16.32
CA VAL A 292 -1.22 8.60 -14.87
C VAL A 292 -0.12 7.76 -14.22
N GLY A 293 -0.04 7.83 -12.90
CA GLY A 293 0.85 7.01 -12.09
C GLY A 293 2.02 7.81 -11.54
N PRO A 294 2.49 7.44 -10.33
CA PRO A 294 3.59 8.11 -9.66
C PRO A 294 4.92 7.76 -10.34
N GLY A 295 5.96 8.53 -10.04
CA GLY A 295 7.31 8.24 -10.50
C GLY A 295 8.31 9.19 -9.85
N ASN A 296 9.59 8.95 -10.10
CA ASN A 296 10.64 9.82 -9.57
C ASN A 296 10.56 11.25 -10.18
N ILE A 297 11.45 12.14 -9.70
CA ILE A 297 11.51 13.54 -10.14
C ILE A 297 11.56 13.72 -11.67
N TYR A 298 12.22 12.81 -12.40
CA TYR A 298 12.32 12.89 -13.87
C TYR A 298 10.97 12.60 -14.53
N VAL A 299 10.23 11.62 -14.03
CA VAL A 299 8.88 11.28 -14.51
C VAL A 299 7.91 12.41 -14.18
N ALA A 300 7.93 12.90 -12.94
CA ALA A 300 7.11 14.03 -12.51
C ALA A 300 7.36 15.29 -13.36
N THR A 301 8.64 15.60 -13.62
CA THR A 301 9.04 16.73 -14.47
C THR A 301 8.60 16.51 -15.92
N ALA A 302 8.76 15.30 -16.47
CA ALA A 302 8.30 14.98 -17.82
C ALA A 302 6.77 15.14 -17.95
N LYS A 303 5.98 14.62 -16.99
CA LYS A 303 4.52 14.78 -16.95
C LYS A 303 4.13 16.26 -16.96
N ARG A 304 4.82 17.08 -16.18
CA ARG A 304 4.63 18.55 -16.17
C ARG A 304 4.88 19.18 -17.54
N HIS A 305 5.92 18.76 -18.26
CA HIS A 305 6.25 19.32 -19.58
C HIS A 305 5.28 18.91 -20.69
N VAL A 306 4.69 17.72 -20.60
CA VAL A 306 3.73 17.22 -21.62
C VAL A 306 2.29 17.61 -21.33
N PHE A 307 1.99 18.16 -20.14
CA PHE A 307 0.65 18.60 -19.78
C PHE A 307 0.11 19.64 -20.78
N GLY A 308 -1.13 19.44 -21.23
CA GLY A 308 -1.76 20.24 -22.29
C GLY A 308 -1.66 19.61 -23.68
N GLN A 309 -0.59 18.83 -23.95
CA GLN A 309 -0.56 17.93 -25.11
C GLN A 309 -1.26 16.59 -24.79
N VAL A 310 -1.13 16.15 -23.55
CA VAL A 310 -1.80 14.99 -22.95
C VAL A 310 -2.31 15.39 -21.57
N GLY A 311 -3.40 14.77 -21.10
CA GLY A 311 -3.82 14.92 -19.71
C GLY A 311 -2.81 14.28 -18.75
N ILE A 312 -2.75 14.76 -17.52
CA ILE A 312 -2.09 14.08 -16.40
C ILE A 312 -3.04 14.02 -15.21
N ASP A 313 -2.85 13.05 -14.32
CA ASP A 313 -3.47 13.01 -12.99
C ASP A 313 -2.97 14.14 -12.11
N MET A 314 -1.69 14.11 -11.76
CA MET A 314 -1.02 15.06 -10.89
C MET A 314 0.50 14.98 -11.03
N ILE A 315 1.18 15.99 -10.49
CA ILE A 315 2.64 15.98 -10.33
C ILE A 315 2.92 15.48 -8.92
N ALA A 316 3.29 14.22 -8.80
CA ALA A 316 3.66 13.63 -7.52
C ALA A 316 5.01 14.22 -7.03
N GLY A 317 5.01 14.74 -5.82
CA GLY A 317 6.20 14.94 -5.00
C GLY A 317 6.48 13.73 -4.09
N PRO A 318 7.42 13.85 -3.13
CA PRO A 318 7.74 12.78 -2.18
C PRO A 318 6.53 12.34 -1.37
N SER A 319 6.51 11.08 -0.94
CA SER A 319 5.38 10.50 -0.21
C SER A 319 5.36 10.96 1.26
N GLU A 320 4.15 11.11 1.82
CA GLU A 320 3.93 11.73 3.13
C GLU A 320 2.87 10.99 3.96
N ILE A 321 3.09 10.85 5.27
CA ILE A 321 2.09 10.38 6.23
C ILE A 321 2.01 11.37 7.39
N LEU A 322 0.79 11.66 7.82
CA LEU A 322 0.51 12.38 9.05
C LEU A 322 -0.41 11.56 9.95
N VAL A 323 0.08 11.23 11.13
CA VAL A 323 -0.68 10.53 12.16
C VAL A 323 -1.12 11.54 13.23
N VAL A 324 -2.42 11.62 13.48
CA VAL A 324 -2.99 12.35 14.63
C VAL A 324 -3.40 11.33 15.69
N CYS A 325 -2.79 11.41 16.87
CA CYS A 325 -3.05 10.46 17.96
C CYS A 325 -3.20 11.16 19.32
N ASN A 326 -4.17 10.73 20.12
CA ASN A 326 -4.43 11.28 21.46
C ASN A 326 -3.66 10.56 22.59
N GLY A 327 -2.66 9.74 22.25
CA GLY A 327 -1.82 9.02 23.21
C GLY A 327 -2.37 7.67 23.70
N GLN A 328 -3.46 7.19 23.11
CA GLN A 328 -4.13 5.95 23.53
C GLN A 328 -3.92 4.76 22.58
N THR A 329 -3.10 4.93 21.54
CA THR A 329 -2.67 3.84 20.64
C THR A 329 -1.33 3.30 21.14
N ASP A 330 -1.02 2.04 20.84
CA ASP A 330 0.28 1.47 21.15
C ASP A 330 1.39 2.28 20.44
N PRO A 331 2.42 2.80 21.14
CA PRO A 331 3.54 3.50 20.52
C PRO A 331 4.26 2.71 19.44
N ASP A 332 4.28 1.38 19.54
CA ASP A 332 4.91 0.51 18.54
C ASP A 332 4.13 0.48 17.24
N TRP A 333 2.80 0.62 17.30
CA TRP A 333 1.96 0.69 16.11
C TRP A 333 2.22 2.01 15.39
N ILE A 334 2.21 3.13 16.13
CA ILE A 334 2.50 4.44 15.54
C ILE A 334 3.91 4.50 14.96
N ALA A 335 4.91 3.91 15.60
CA ALA A 335 6.26 3.83 15.04
C ALA A 335 6.27 3.03 13.72
N MET A 336 5.51 1.94 13.62
CA MET A 336 5.38 1.16 12.39
C MET A 336 4.62 1.92 11.29
N ASP A 337 3.57 2.66 11.63
CA ASP A 337 2.82 3.48 10.66
C ASP A 337 3.71 4.62 10.11
N LEU A 338 4.56 5.23 10.95
CA LEU A 338 5.56 6.20 10.48
C LEU A 338 6.62 5.54 9.57
N PHE A 339 7.05 4.33 9.91
CA PHE A 339 8.03 3.58 9.11
C PHE A 339 7.47 3.09 7.78
N SER A 340 6.18 2.74 7.71
CA SER A 340 5.59 2.23 6.46
C SER A 340 5.69 3.25 5.33
N GLN A 341 5.57 4.55 5.65
CA GLN A 341 5.81 5.59 4.65
C GLN A 341 7.31 5.91 4.48
N ALA A 342 8.05 6.03 5.58
CA ALA A 342 9.47 6.40 5.56
C ALA A 342 10.36 5.37 4.84
N GLU A 343 9.93 4.11 4.72
CA GLU A 343 10.69 3.10 3.98
C GLU A 343 10.60 3.25 2.47
N HIS A 344 9.66 4.02 1.93
CA HIS A 344 9.49 4.15 0.48
C HIS A 344 10.71 4.80 -0.18
N ASP A 345 11.16 5.94 0.34
CA ASP A 345 12.20 6.79 -0.24
C ASP A 345 12.89 7.64 0.84
N GLU A 346 14.17 7.96 0.64
CA GLU A 346 14.94 8.81 1.55
C GLU A 346 14.33 10.22 1.72
N ASP A 347 13.58 10.71 0.72
CA ASP A 347 12.88 12.01 0.76
C ASP A 347 11.44 11.93 1.31
N ALA A 348 10.96 10.75 1.72
CA ALA A 348 9.62 10.59 2.32
C ALA A 348 9.51 11.35 3.65
N GLN A 349 8.29 11.71 4.05
CA GLN A 349 8.05 12.47 5.27
C GLN A 349 7.00 11.80 6.17
N ALA A 350 7.37 11.53 7.42
CA ALA A 350 6.48 10.93 8.42
C ALA A 350 6.31 11.84 9.64
N ILE A 351 5.07 12.23 9.94
CA ILE A 351 4.75 13.21 10.98
C ILE A 351 3.77 12.60 11.98
N LEU A 352 4.07 12.71 13.28
CA LEU A 352 3.13 12.44 14.36
C LEU A 352 2.72 13.76 15.04
N VAL A 353 1.42 13.97 15.23
CA VAL A 353 0.86 15.09 15.98
C VAL A 353 0.09 14.55 17.19
N SER A 354 0.43 15.02 18.38
CA SER A 354 -0.23 14.61 19.62
C SER A 354 -0.29 15.72 20.68
N PRO A 355 -1.37 15.81 21.48
CA PRO A 355 -1.39 16.67 22.66
C PRO A 355 -0.61 16.08 23.85
N ASP A 356 -0.31 14.77 23.84
CA ASP A 356 0.35 14.06 24.93
C ASP A 356 1.87 14.00 24.68
N ALA A 357 2.62 14.78 25.47
CA ALA A 357 4.08 14.83 25.35
C ALA A 357 4.76 13.51 25.77
N ASP A 358 4.25 12.86 26.82
CA ASP A 358 4.79 11.59 27.30
C ASP A 358 4.57 10.49 26.24
N PHE A 359 3.48 10.58 25.49
CA PHE A 359 3.24 9.68 24.35
C PHE A 359 4.24 9.90 23.21
N LEU A 360 4.56 11.15 22.86
CA LEU A 360 5.57 11.44 21.84
C LEU A 360 6.93 10.85 22.23
N ASP A 361 7.34 10.97 23.49
CA ASP A 361 8.58 10.39 24.00
C ASP A 361 8.57 8.85 23.92
N LYS A 362 7.43 8.21 24.21
CA LYS A 362 7.26 6.77 24.05
C LYS A 362 7.40 6.34 22.59
N VAL A 363 6.79 7.07 21.65
CA VAL A 363 6.92 6.78 20.22
C VAL A 363 8.36 6.96 19.75
N ALA A 364 9.07 8.01 20.20
CA ALA A 364 10.48 8.21 19.89
C ALA A 364 11.36 7.04 20.39
N ALA A 365 11.08 6.54 21.59
CA ALA A 365 11.75 5.35 22.13
C ALA A 365 11.43 4.09 21.32
N SER A 366 10.18 3.92 20.89
CA SER A 366 9.78 2.81 19.99
C SER A 366 10.46 2.89 18.64
N ILE A 367 10.56 4.08 18.03
CA ILE A 367 11.31 4.31 16.79
C ILE A 367 12.76 3.84 16.96
N THR A 368 13.45 4.28 18.02
CA THR A 368 14.85 3.91 18.27
C THR A 368 15.01 2.39 18.46
N ARG A 369 14.07 1.76 19.16
CA ARG A 369 14.12 0.32 19.43
C ARG A 369 13.81 -0.52 18.19
N LEU A 370 12.87 -0.09 17.34
CA LEU A 370 12.34 -0.88 16.23
C LEU A 370 13.07 -0.65 14.91
N LEU A 371 13.66 0.53 14.70
CA LEU A 371 14.39 0.86 13.47
C LEU A 371 15.46 -0.20 13.09
N PRO A 372 16.27 -0.74 14.01
CA PRO A 372 17.27 -1.77 13.67
C PRO A 372 16.68 -3.10 13.16
N THR A 373 15.36 -3.31 13.32
CA THR A 373 14.67 -4.52 12.86
C THR A 373 14.14 -4.40 11.43
N MET A 374 14.13 -3.19 10.86
CA MET A 374 13.62 -2.92 9.51
C MET A 374 14.60 -3.41 8.44
N GLU A 375 14.08 -4.08 7.41
CA GLU A 375 14.90 -4.52 6.27
C GLU A 375 15.52 -3.32 5.52
N ARG A 376 14.78 -2.20 5.46
CA ARG A 376 15.19 -0.94 4.82
C ARG A 376 15.61 0.13 5.84
N ALA A 377 16.19 -0.28 6.97
CA ALA A 377 16.53 0.61 8.10
C ALA A 377 17.28 1.90 7.68
N ALA A 378 18.26 1.82 6.77
CA ALA A 378 19.02 3.00 6.34
C ALA A 378 18.17 4.05 5.61
N ILE A 379 17.16 3.62 4.84
CA ILE A 379 16.25 4.52 4.12
C ILE A 379 15.29 5.17 5.13
N VAL A 380 14.69 4.34 6.00
CA VAL A 380 13.82 4.81 7.09
C VAL A 380 14.55 5.82 7.97
N GLU A 381 15.78 5.53 8.37
CA GLU A 381 16.61 6.41 9.19
C GLU A 381 16.86 7.76 8.50
N THR A 382 17.17 7.74 7.20
CA THR A 382 17.41 8.95 6.42
C THR A 382 16.15 9.82 6.33
N SER A 383 15.01 9.21 6.00
CA SER A 383 13.72 9.91 5.92
C SER A 383 13.31 10.51 7.27
N ILE A 384 13.35 9.71 8.34
CA ILE A 384 12.95 10.15 9.69
C ILE A 384 13.86 11.27 10.20
N ASN A 385 15.19 11.16 10.04
CA ASN A 385 16.12 12.18 10.52
C ASN A 385 16.09 13.47 9.66
N GLY A 386 15.79 13.34 8.37
CA GLY A 386 15.77 14.48 7.45
C GLY A 386 14.45 15.26 7.46
N ARG A 387 13.32 14.53 7.47
CA ARG A 387 11.98 15.11 7.26
C ARG A 387 10.92 14.66 8.27
N GLY A 388 11.25 13.72 9.16
CA GLY A 388 10.34 13.27 10.21
C GLY A 388 10.08 14.35 11.27
N ALA A 389 8.89 14.33 11.88
CA ALA A 389 8.56 15.27 12.95
C ALA A 389 7.60 14.68 13.99
N LEU A 390 7.89 14.94 15.27
CA LEU A 390 6.98 14.71 16.40
C LEU A 390 6.50 16.07 16.90
N ILE A 391 5.21 16.36 16.78
CA ILE A 391 4.63 17.69 17.02
C ILE A 391 3.71 17.65 18.23
N LYS A 392 4.11 18.32 19.31
CA LYS A 392 3.28 18.55 20.48
C LYS A 392 2.29 19.69 20.22
N VAL A 393 1.01 19.43 20.44
CA VAL A 393 -0.07 20.43 20.37
C VAL A 393 -0.75 20.64 21.73
N ALA A 394 -1.63 21.62 21.85
CA ALA A 394 -2.39 21.90 23.07
C ALA A 394 -3.50 20.87 23.28
N ASP A 395 -4.23 20.53 22.21
CA ASP A 395 -5.37 19.62 22.22
C ASP A 395 -5.61 19.02 20.83
N MET A 396 -6.64 18.18 20.71
CA MET A 396 -7.02 17.56 19.45
C MET A 396 -7.52 18.56 18.40
N ALA A 397 -8.14 19.66 18.80
CA ALA A 397 -8.62 20.66 17.84
C ALA A 397 -7.43 21.35 17.14
N GLN A 398 -6.37 21.67 17.89
CA GLN A 398 -5.13 22.16 17.29
C GLN A 398 -4.44 21.09 16.44
N ALA A 399 -4.52 19.80 16.80
CA ALA A 399 -4.00 18.73 15.96
C ALA A 399 -4.68 18.72 14.57
N ILE A 400 -6.01 18.90 14.53
CA ILE A 400 -6.78 19.01 13.29
C ILE A 400 -6.43 20.26 12.49
N GLU A 401 -6.17 21.39 13.16
CA GLU A 401 -5.67 22.60 12.48
C GLU A 401 -4.33 22.35 11.79
N VAL A 402 -3.40 21.68 12.48
CA VAL A 402 -2.09 21.29 11.93
C VAL A 402 -2.26 20.36 10.74
N ALA A 403 -3.09 19.32 10.85
CA ALA A 403 -3.38 18.40 9.74
C ALA A 403 -3.89 19.15 8.49
N ASN A 404 -4.86 20.05 8.69
CA ASN A 404 -5.40 20.90 7.61
C ASN A 404 -4.38 21.89 7.04
N ARG A 405 -3.42 22.34 7.84
CA ARG A 405 -2.33 23.21 7.38
C ARG A 405 -1.33 22.44 6.53
N ILE A 406 -1.05 21.20 6.90
CA ILE A 406 -0.12 20.34 6.15
C ILE A 406 -0.76 19.83 4.86
N ALA A 407 -2.05 19.48 4.89
CA ALA A 407 -2.78 18.87 3.77
C ALA A 407 -2.07 17.60 3.25
N PRO A 408 -1.91 16.59 4.12
CA PRO A 408 -1.06 15.43 3.85
C PRO A 408 -1.63 14.53 2.74
N GLU A 409 -0.74 13.73 2.15
CA GLU A 409 -1.10 12.62 1.28
C GLU A 409 -1.96 11.59 2.05
N HIS A 410 -1.41 11.02 3.12
CA HIS A 410 -2.12 10.12 4.03
C HIS A 410 -2.35 10.78 5.40
N LEU A 411 -3.60 10.76 5.89
CA LEU A 411 -3.97 11.21 7.23
C LEU A 411 -4.51 10.03 8.04
N GLU A 412 -3.84 9.65 9.12
CA GLU A 412 -4.39 8.72 10.09
C GLU A 412 -4.99 9.45 11.29
N LEU A 413 -6.27 9.21 11.56
CA LEU A 413 -6.95 9.63 12.78
C LEU A 413 -6.95 8.46 13.77
N SER A 414 -5.82 8.28 14.46
CA SER A 414 -5.60 7.22 15.45
C SER A 414 -6.23 7.59 16.81
N VAL A 415 -7.55 7.64 16.82
CA VAL A 415 -8.39 7.97 17.99
C VAL A 415 -9.56 6.99 18.14
N ALA A 416 -10.23 7.00 19.29
CA ALA A 416 -11.36 6.10 19.55
C ALA A 416 -12.62 6.50 18.77
N ASP A 417 -12.89 7.79 18.66
CA ASP A 417 -14.05 8.34 17.94
C ASP A 417 -13.57 9.25 16.79
N PRO A 418 -13.08 8.67 15.68
CA PRO A 418 -12.59 9.45 14.55
C PRO A 418 -13.73 10.15 13.78
N GLU A 419 -14.96 9.63 13.86
CA GLU A 419 -16.14 10.20 13.16
C GLU A 419 -16.47 11.61 13.63
N ALA A 420 -16.27 11.91 14.91
CA ALA A 420 -16.43 13.26 15.46
C ALA A 420 -15.47 14.30 14.85
N TRP A 421 -14.31 13.87 14.36
CA TRP A 421 -13.27 14.76 13.80
C TRP A 421 -13.32 14.87 12.29
N LEU A 422 -13.82 13.85 11.59
CA LEU A 422 -13.85 13.80 10.12
C LEU A 422 -14.46 15.06 9.46
N PRO A 423 -15.60 15.64 9.92
CA PRO A 423 -16.17 16.84 9.30
C PRO A 423 -15.25 18.08 9.37
N GLN A 424 -14.24 18.07 10.25
CA GLN A 424 -13.29 19.17 10.42
C GLN A 424 -12.04 19.00 9.55
N ILE A 425 -11.85 17.82 8.94
CA ILE A 425 -10.77 17.58 7.96
C ILE A 425 -11.20 18.17 6.62
N ARG A 426 -10.48 19.21 6.18
CA ARG A 426 -10.68 19.88 4.90
C ARG A 426 -9.73 19.38 3.81
N HIS A 427 -8.52 18.95 4.20
CA HIS A 427 -7.47 18.60 3.26
C HIS A 427 -6.71 17.35 3.71
N ALA A 428 -6.89 16.26 2.96
CA ALA A 428 -6.11 15.03 3.05
C ALA A 428 -6.33 14.24 1.75
N GLY A 429 -5.33 13.54 1.24
CA GLY A 429 -5.49 12.64 0.10
C GLY A 429 -6.36 11.44 0.47
N ALA A 430 -5.93 10.67 1.47
CA ALA A 430 -6.68 9.59 2.08
C ALA A 430 -6.78 9.78 3.59
N ILE A 431 -7.94 9.42 4.17
CA ILE A 431 -8.20 9.52 5.61
C ILE A 431 -8.44 8.12 6.16
N PHE A 432 -7.58 7.70 7.08
CA PHE A 432 -7.65 6.42 7.76
C PHE A 432 -8.24 6.62 9.15
N MET A 433 -9.34 5.91 9.43
CA MET A 433 -10.20 6.21 10.57
C MET A 433 -10.04 5.16 11.66
N GLY A 434 -9.54 5.57 12.83
CA GLY A 434 -9.45 4.74 14.02
C GLY A 434 -8.16 3.91 14.12
N ARG A 435 -7.94 3.33 15.30
CA ARG A 435 -6.65 2.72 15.70
C ARG A 435 -6.24 1.44 14.93
N HIS A 436 -7.14 0.85 14.17
CA HIS A 436 -6.91 -0.42 13.47
C HIS A 436 -6.74 -0.23 11.96
N THR A 437 -6.67 1.01 11.50
CA THR A 437 -6.73 1.37 10.09
C THR A 437 -5.41 2.00 9.69
N SER A 438 -4.37 1.18 9.52
CA SER A 438 -3.06 1.68 9.07
C SER A 438 -3.06 2.00 7.58
N GLU A 439 -2.16 2.91 7.17
CA GLU A 439 -1.93 3.29 5.78
C GLU A 439 -1.74 2.08 4.86
N ALA A 440 -0.96 1.09 5.31
CA ALA A 440 -0.68 -0.13 4.56
C ALA A 440 -1.95 -0.86 4.09
N LEU A 441 -3.04 -0.81 4.87
CA LEU A 441 -4.30 -1.41 4.43
C LEU A 441 -4.86 -0.70 3.19
N GLY A 442 -4.78 0.63 3.15
CA GLY A 442 -5.18 1.46 2.00
C GLY A 442 -4.35 1.18 0.77
N ASP A 443 -3.04 1.13 0.95
CA ASP A 443 -2.06 0.95 -0.11
C ASP A 443 -2.19 -0.37 -0.88
N TYR A 444 -2.66 -1.42 -0.19
CA TYR A 444 -2.69 -2.75 -0.77
C TYR A 444 -4.10 -3.28 -1.03
N CYS A 445 -5.05 -3.13 -0.10
CA CYS A 445 -6.23 -4.00 -0.14
C CYS A 445 -7.54 -3.40 0.37
N ALA A 446 -7.58 -2.20 0.94
CA ALA A 446 -8.82 -1.65 1.48
C ALA A 446 -9.84 -1.32 0.39
N GLY A 447 -9.38 -0.81 -0.77
CA GLY A 447 -10.21 -0.47 -1.92
C GLY A 447 -9.97 0.93 -2.50
N PRO A 448 -9.85 1.99 -1.68
CA PRO A 448 -9.45 3.32 -2.13
C PRO A 448 -8.10 3.33 -2.84
N ASN A 449 -7.84 4.39 -3.61
CA ASN A 449 -6.64 4.52 -4.44
C ASN A 449 -5.46 5.11 -3.64
N HIS A 450 -4.26 4.55 -3.79
CA HIS A 450 -3.04 5.09 -3.18
C HIS A 450 -2.24 6.03 -4.08
N VAL A 451 -2.70 6.29 -5.31
CA VAL A 451 -2.12 7.36 -6.14
C VAL A 451 -2.76 8.66 -5.67
N LEU A 452 -2.07 9.33 -4.75
CA LEU A 452 -2.60 10.43 -3.97
C LEU A 452 -1.83 11.74 -4.18
N PRO A 453 -2.49 12.88 -3.91
CA PRO A 453 -1.83 14.17 -3.97
C PRO A 453 -0.86 14.38 -2.81
N THR A 454 0.40 14.64 -3.12
CA THR A 454 1.48 14.86 -2.13
C THR A 454 1.87 16.33 -2.00
N SER A 455 2.75 16.67 -1.05
CA SER A 455 3.37 18.00 -0.92
C SER A 455 2.34 19.14 -0.78
N GLY A 456 1.28 18.89 0.00
CA GLY A 456 0.20 19.84 0.26
C GLY A 456 -0.80 20.04 -0.87
N THR A 457 -0.69 19.29 -1.97
CA THR A 457 -1.60 19.42 -3.12
C THR A 457 -2.99 18.83 -2.87
N ALA A 458 -3.21 18.10 -1.77
CA ALA A 458 -4.53 17.66 -1.31
C ALA A 458 -5.51 18.82 -1.05
N ARG A 459 -5.03 20.07 -1.10
CA ARG A 459 -5.84 21.29 -1.08
C ARG A 459 -6.72 21.48 -2.32
N PHE A 460 -6.31 20.95 -3.46
CA PHE A 460 -6.98 21.19 -4.75
C PHE A 460 -6.97 19.96 -5.67
N SER A 461 -6.18 18.94 -5.36
CA SER A 461 -6.13 17.67 -6.06
C SER A 461 -6.87 16.59 -5.28
N SER A 462 -7.28 15.53 -5.98
CA SER A 462 -7.96 14.38 -5.40
C SER A 462 -7.16 13.10 -5.65
N PRO A 463 -7.41 12.01 -4.90
CA PRO A 463 -6.94 10.68 -5.25
C PRO A 463 -7.27 10.34 -6.71
N LEU A 464 -6.44 9.51 -7.35
CA LEU A 464 -6.79 8.96 -8.66
C LEU A 464 -8.09 8.16 -8.55
N GLY A 465 -9.07 8.45 -9.41
CA GLY A 465 -10.37 7.78 -9.38
C GLY A 465 -10.96 7.53 -10.77
N VAL A 466 -12.17 6.98 -10.82
CA VAL A 466 -12.87 6.73 -12.11
C VAL A 466 -13.07 8.02 -12.91
N TYR A 467 -13.37 9.11 -12.21
CA TYR A 467 -13.57 10.43 -12.80
C TYR A 467 -12.33 10.97 -13.54
N ASP A 468 -11.12 10.51 -13.20
CA ASP A 468 -9.91 10.91 -13.90
C ASP A 468 -9.83 10.38 -15.32
N PHE A 469 -10.57 9.31 -15.58
CA PHE A 469 -10.64 8.64 -16.88
C PHE A 469 -11.95 8.94 -17.61
N GLN A 470 -12.69 9.95 -17.15
CA GLN A 470 -13.95 10.41 -17.77
C GLN A 470 -13.84 11.89 -18.19
N LYS A 471 -14.43 12.19 -19.35
CA LYS A 471 -14.66 13.55 -19.86
C LYS A 471 -16.15 13.88 -19.78
N ARG A 472 -16.45 15.17 -19.54
CA ARG A 472 -17.81 15.70 -19.40
C ARG A 472 -18.06 16.74 -20.48
N SER A 473 -19.14 16.60 -21.24
CA SER A 473 -19.57 17.57 -22.27
C SER A 473 -20.94 18.11 -21.93
N SER A 474 -21.10 19.44 -21.94
CA SER A 474 -22.41 20.07 -21.75
C SER A 474 -23.32 19.79 -22.94
N ILE A 475 -24.56 19.43 -22.66
CA ILE A 475 -25.63 19.28 -23.65
C ILE A 475 -26.47 20.56 -23.58
N ILE A 476 -26.63 21.23 -24.73
CA ILE A 476 -27.49 22.40 -24.88
C ILE A 476 -28.30 22.19 -26.16
N TYR A 477 -29.60 21.99 -26.01
CA TYR A 477 -30.53 21.80 -27.11
C TYR A 477 -31.78 22.65 -26.89
N CYS A 478 -31.68 23.92 -27.29
CA CYS A 478 -32.76 24.90 -27.14
C CYS A 478 -33.96 24.53 -28.00
N SER A 479 -35.16 24.69 -27.45
CA SER A 479 -36.37 24.73 -28.27
C SER A 479 -36.40 26.00 -29.12
N PRO A 480 -37.24 26.09 -30.17
CA PRO A 480 -37.42 27.34 -30.91
C PRO A 480 -37.80 28.53 -30.01
N GLN A 481 -38.63 28.29 -28.99
CA GLN A 481 -39.06 29.32 -28.06
C GLN A 481 -37.93 29.73 -27.10
N GLY A 482 -37.22 28.77 -26.51
CA GLY A 482 -36.07 29.05 -25.65
C GLY A 482 -34.94 29.77 -26.38
N ALA A 483 -34.66 29.36 -27.62
CA ALA A 483 -33.67 30.02 -28.47
C ALA A 483 -34.05 31.48 -28.78
N SER A 484 -35.34 31.77 -28.97
CA SER A 484 -35.83 33.12 -29.19
C SER A 484 -35.64 34.00 -27.95
N GLU A 485 -36.05 33.54 -26.77
CA GLU A 485 -35.93 34.33 -25.54
C GLU A 485 -34.48 34.50 -25.07
N LEU A 486 -33.69 33.42 -25.05
CA LEU A 486 -32.26 33.49 -24.74
C LEU A 486 -31.49 34.33 -25.76
N GLY A 487 -31.93 34.32 -27.02
CA GLY A 487 -31.34 35.11 -28.09
C GLY A 487 -31.36 36.61 -27.82
N LYS A 488 -32.45 37.13 -27.21
CA LYS A 488 -32.58 38.54 -26.82
C LYS A 488 -31.49 38.93 -25.81
N THR A 489 -31.26 38.09 -24.82
CA THR A 489 -30.23 38.30 -23.78
C THR A 489 -28.83 38.20 -24.38
N ALA A 490 -28.56 37.14 -25.15
CA ALA A 490 -27.26 36.90 -25.75
C ALA A 490 -26.86 38.01 -26.75
N SER A 491 -27.82 38.57 -27.50
CA SER A 491 -27.58 39.71 -28.41
C SER A 491 -27.05 40.92 -27.67
N VAL A 492 -27.73 41.36 -26.59
CA VAL A 492 -27.34 42.56 -25.84
C VAL A 492 -25.96 42.40 -25.21
N LEU A 493 -25.70 41.25 -24.57
CA LEU A 493 -24.40 40.95 -23.97
C LEU A 493 -23.29 40.93 -25.04
N ALA A 494 -23.49 40.20 -26.14
CA ALA A 494 -22.50 40.10 -27.21
C ALA A 494 -22.23 41.43 -27.91
N ARG A 495 -23.23 42.32 -28.03
CA ARG A 495 -23.01 43.69 -28.54
C ARG A 495 -22.22 44.54 -27.56
N GLY A 496 -22.50 44.45 -26.26
CA GLY A 496 -21.71 45.11 -25.21
C GLY A 496 -20.24 44.67 -25.22
N GLU A 497 -19.99 43.42 -25.56
CA GLU A 497 -18.64 42.85 -25.73
C GLU A 497 -18.02 43.09 -27.11
N SER A 498 -18.69 43.83 -28.01
CA SER A 498 -18.27 44.08 -29.39
C SER A 498 -18.12 42.82 -30.28
N LEU A 499 -18.80 41.73 -29.93
CA LEU A 499 -18.80 40.44 -30.64
C LEU A 499 -19.97 40.34 -31.63
N SER A 500 -19.92 41.12 -32.70
CA SER A 500 -21.05 41.25 -33.67
C SER A 500 -21.52 39.92 -34.29
N GLY A 501 -20.62 38.96 -34.53
CA GLY A 501 -20.98 37.63 -35.03
C GLY A 501 -21.79 36.80 -34.04
N HIS A 502 -21.44 36.87 -32.75
CA HIS A 502 -22.20 36.20 -31.68
C HIS A 502 -23.59 36.80 -31.53
N ALA A 503 -23.67 38.13 -31.48
CA ALA A 503 -24.93 38.85 -31.39
C ALA A 503 -25.87 38.46 -32.54
N ARG A 504 -25.41 38.62 -33.79
CA ARG A 504 -26.24 38.30 -34.96
C ARG A 504 -26.69 36.85 -34.98
N SER A 505 -25.82 35.90 -34.64
CA SER A 505 -26.20 34.48 -34.56
C SER A 505 -27.38 34.24 -33.61
N ALA A 506 -27.40 34.91 -32.45
CA ALA A 506 -28.51 34.88 -31.51
C ALA A 506 -29.77 35.55 -32.09
N GLU A 507 -29.62 36.72 -32.70
CA GLU A 507 -30.72 37.51 -33.29
C GLU A 507 -31.48 36.75 -34.38
N TYR A 508 -30.79 35.95 -35.20
CA TYR A 508 -31.42 35.13 -36.24
C TYR A 508 -32.39 34.06 -35.69
N ARG A 509 -32.31 33.73 -34.40
CA ARG A 509 -33.19 32.75 -33.73
C ARG A 509 -34.36 33.41 -33.00
N ILE A 510 -34.39 34.73 -32.89
CA ILE A 510 -35.49 35.48 -32.27
C ILE A 510 -36.70 35.43 -33.20
N THR A 511 -37.85 35.03 -32.67
CA THR A 511 -39.12 34.96 -33.42
C THR A 511 -40.08 36.09 -33.06
N ASP A 512 -39.84 36.77 -31.93
CA ASP A 512 -40.61 37.93 -31.45
C ASP A 512 -40.58 39.08 -32.48
N PRO A 513 -41.74 39.42 -33.09
CA PRO A 513 -41.83 40.49 -34.09
C PRO A 513 -41.53 41.87 -33.50
N ASP A 514 -41.90 42.13 -32.25
CA ASP A 514 -41.72 43.44 -31.61
C ASP A 514 -40.24 43.69 -31.31
N TRP A 515 -39.52 42.64 -30.90
CA TRP A 515 -38.07 42.70 -30.74
C TRP A 515 -37.37 43.01 -32.06
N LYS A 516 -37.83 42.39 -33.16
CA LYS A 516 -37.27 42.66 -34.49
C LYS A 516 -37.55 44.09 -34.91
N ALA A 517 -38.81 44.54 -34.83
CA ALA A 517 -39.21 45.89 -35.21
C ALA A 517 -38.44 46.98 -34.44
N GLY A 518 -38.25 46.80 -33.13
CA GLY A 518 -37.53 47.73 -32.27
C GLY A 518 -36.00 47.76 -32.45
N ASN A 519 -35.44 46.77 -33.17
CA ASN A 519 -34.01 46.67 -33.46
C ASN A 519 -33.69 46.68 -34.98
N THR A 520 -34.69 46.89 -35.84
CA THR A 520 -34.51 46.95 -37.30
C THR A 520 -34.16 48.34 -37.85
N GLU A 521 -34.23 49.41 -37.06
CA GLU A 521 -33.83 50.75 -37.51
C GLU A 521 -33.03 51.50 -36.43
N ASP A 522 -31.93 52.11 -36.87
CA ASP A 522 -31.06 53.11 -36.22
C ASP A 522 -30.13 52.72 -35.05
N GLY A 523 -28.89 52.39 -35.44
CA GLY A 523 -27.72 52.33 -34.56
C GLY A 523 -26.38 52.26 -35.30
N LYS A 524 -26.30 52.79 -36.53
CA LYS A 524 -25.06 53.05 -37.26
C LYS A 524 -25.15 54.38 -37.99
#